data_AF-A0A5B9ARR4-F1
#
_entry.id   AF-A0A5B9ARR4-F1
#
_cell.length_a   1.000
_cell.length_b   1.000
_cell.length_c   1.000
_cell.angle_alpha   90.00
_cell.angle_beta   90.00
_cell.angle_gamma   90.00
#
_symmetry.space_group_name_H-M   'P 1'
#
loop_
_entity.id
_entity.type
_entity.pdbx_description
1 polymer ?
#
loop_
_entity_poly.entity_id
_entity_poly.type
_entity_poly.pdbx_seq_one_letter_code
_entity_poly.pdbx_strand_id
1 'polypeptide(L)' 'MRLLNVAELIPAGATVVARRRSRQQPLCVELSKHSNGAIEARNIVTGDKVHITPESTGADDWEFVH' A
#
# COMPACT_ATOMS: atom_id res chain seq x y z
N MET A 1 -9.49 -0.83 6.74
CA MET A 1 -9.29 -2.08 5.98
C MET A 1 -7.79 -2.23 5.69
N ARG A 2 -7.22 -3.44 5.69
CA ARG A 2 -5.79 -3.63 5.38
C ARG A 2 -5.52 -3.26 3.92
N LEU A 3 -4.48 -2.48 3.66
CA LEU A 3 -4.12 -2.06 2.31
C LEU A 3 -3.83 -3.28 1.41
N LEU A 4 -3.22 -4.33 1.95
CA LEU A 4 -2.97 -5.57 1.21
C LEU A 4 -4.26 -6.18 0.64
N ASN A 5 -5.31 -6.27 1.46
CA ASN A 5 -6.60 -6.83 1.04
C ASN A 5 -7.26 -5.97 -0.05
N VAL A 6 -7.09 -4.65 0.00
CA VAL A 6 -7.61 -3.74 -1.04
C VAL A 6 -6.77 -3.84 -2.31
N ALA A 7 -5.45 -3.95 -2.16
CA ALA A 7 -4.51 -4.03 -3.28
C ALA A 7 -4.83 -5.22 -4.19
N GLU A 8 -5.31 -6.35 -3.67
CA GLU A 8 -5.74 -7.48 -4.49
C GLU A 8 -6.98 -7.16 -5.36
N LEU A 9 -7.87 -6.28 -4.90
CA LEU A 9 -9.17 -6.01 -5.54
C LEU A 9 -9.16 -4.86 -6.54
N ILE A 10 -8.23 -3.90 -6.39
CA ILE A 10 -8.17 -2.72 -7.25
C ILE A 10 -7.39 -2.97 -8.55
N PRO A 11 -7.62 -2.21 -9.63
CA PRO A 11 -6.82 -2.30 -10.85
C PRO A 11 -5.33 -2.02 -10.61
N ALA A 12 -4.46 -2.64 -11.42
CA ALA A 12 -3.04 -2.30 -11.43
C ALA A 12 -2.85 -0.84 -11.88
N GLY A 13 -1.90 -0.12 -11.25
CA GLY A 13 -1.68 1.30 -11.49
C GLY A 13 -2.66 2.22 -10.76
N ALA A 14 -3.55 1.67 -9.93
CA ALA A 14 -4.42 2.48 -9.09
C ALA A 14 -3.60 3.25 -8.05
N THR A 15 -3.96 4.52 -7.88
CA THR A 15 -3.46 5.34 -6.78
C THR A 15 -4.49 5.32 -5.65
N VAL A 16 -4.02 5.10 -4.43
CA VAL A 16 -4.83 5.07 -3.22
C VAL A 16 -4.20 5.94 -2.15
N VAL A 17 -5.00 6.37 -1.19
CA VAL A 17 -4.50 7.01 0.03
C VAL A 17 -4.36 5.94 1.09
N ALA A 18 -3.15 5.76 1.58
CA ALA A 18 -2.84 4.77 2.60
C ALA A 18 -2.12 5.40 3.79
N ARG A 19 -2.41 4.90 4.99
CA ARG A 19 -1.78 5.36 6.22
C ARG A 19 -1.14 4.19 6.95
N ARG A 20 0.12 4.35 7.32
CA ARG A 20 0.79 3.37 8.18
C ARG A 20 0.31 3.54 9.62
N ARG A 21 -0.02 2.47 10.33
CA ARG A 21 -0.66 2.59 11.65
C ARG A 21 0.20 3.33 12.70
N SER A 22 1.54 3.27 12.63
CA SER A 22 2.43 4.08 13.49
C SER A 22 2.57 5.55 13.09
N ARG A 23 2.12 5.94 11.89
CA ARG A 23 2.30 7.30 11.35
C ARG A 23 0.95 8.00 11.26
N GLN A 24 0.88 9.23 11.76
CA GLN A 24 -0.36 10.00 11.65
C GLN A 24 -0.66 10.46 10.21
N GLN A 25 0.36 10.67 9.39
CA GLN A 25 0.17 11.24 8.05
C GLN A 25 -0.10 10.15 7.00
N PRO A 26 -1.20 10.26 6.23
CA PRO A 26 -1.44 9.40 5.09
C PRO A 26 -0.52 9.76 3.92
N LEU A 27 -0.27 8.79 3.05
CA LEU A 27 0.50 8.93 1.81
C LEU A 27 -0.36 8.59 0.61
N CYS A 28 -0.09 9.24 -0.52
CA CYS A 28 -0.61 8.83 -1.81
C CYS A 28 0.30 7.74 -2.38
N VAL A 29 -0.25 6.55 -2.58
CA VAL A 29 0.50 5.35 -2.95
C VAL A 29 -0.06 4.80 -4.25
N GLU A 30 0.80 4.64 -5.25
CA GLU A 30 0.49 3.88 -6.45
C GLU A 30 0.77 2.40 -6.20
N LEU A 31 -0.16 1.55 -6.60
CA LEU A 31 -0.07 0.09 -6.48
C LEU A 31 0.15 -0.55 -7.85
N SER A 32 1.31 -1.19 -8.01
CA SER A 32 1.68 -1.94 -9.22
C SER A 32 1.54 -3.44 -8.96
N LYS A 33 0.90 -4.15 -9.89
CA LYS A 33 0.78 -5.60 -9.86
C LYS A 33 1.65 -6.22 -10.92
N HIS A 34 2.52 -7.13 -10.52
CA HIS A 34 3.35 -7.92 -11.42
C HIS A 34 2.64 -9.20 -11.84
N SER A 35 3.03 -9.76 -12.98
CA SER A 35 2.43 -11.00 -13.54
C SER A 35 2.62 -12.23 -12.65
N ASN A 36 3.59 -12.19 -11.73
CA ASN A 36 3.83 -13.22 -10.72
C ASN A 36 2.98 -13.06 -9.45
N GLY A 37 2.03 -12.11 -9.43
CA GLY A 37 1.18 -11.82 -8.27
C GLY A 37 1.83 -10.93 -7.22
N ALA A 38 3.08 -10.49 -7.40
CA ALA A 38 3.71 -9.55 -6.48
C ALA A 38 3.07 -8.17 -6.57
N ILE A 39 2.83 -7.56 -5.41
CA ILE A 39 2.32 -6.19 -5.29
C ILE A 39 3.47 -5.30 -4.87
N GLU A 40 3.70 -4.25 -5.65
CA GLU A 40 4.62 -3.17 -5.30
C GLU A 40 3.84 -1.89 -5.05
N ALA A 41 4.37 -1.08 -4.15
CA ALA A 41 3.77 0.17 -3.75
C ALA A 41 4.80 1.28 -3.76
N ARG A 42 4.42 2.47 -4.21
CA ARG A 42 5.31 3.64 -4.29
C ARG A 42 4.58 4.89 -3.87
N ASN A 43 5.23 5.73 -3.08
CA ASN A 43 4.73 7.08 -2.82
C ASN A 43 4.85 7.92 -4.10
N ILE A 44 3.73 8.43 -4.61
CA ILE A 44 3.73 9.21 -5.87
C ILE A 44 4.37 10.59 -5.71
N VAL A 45 4.48 11.09 -4.48
CA VAL A 45 5.04 12.41 -4.17
C VAL A 45 6.56 12.33 -4.06
N THR A 46 7.07 11.33 -3.33
CA THR A 46 8.52 11.21 -3.06
C THR A 46 9.24 10.23 -3.98
N GLY A 47 8.51 9.33 -4.64
CA GLY A 47 9.08 8.22 -5.41
C GLY A 47 9.53 7.04 -4.56
N ASP A 48 9.45 7.13 -3.23
CA ASP A 48 9.94 6.10 -2.32
C ASP A 48 9.13 4.80 -2.42
N LYS A 49 9.83 3.66 -2.35
CA LYS A 49 9.19 2.36 -2.25
C LYS A 49 8.50 2.20 -0.90
N VAL A 50 7.22 1.84 -0.95
CA VAL A 50 6.40 1.51 0.22
C VAL A 50 6.37 -0.01 0.37
N HIS A 51 6.81 -0.51 1.51
CA HIS A 51 6.82 -1.94 1.80
C HIS A 51 5.49 -2.34 2.44
N ILE A 52 4.65 -3.03 1.68
CA ILE A 52 3.41 -3.65 2.14
C ILE A 52 3.70 -5.15 2.27
N THR A 53 4.23 -5.59 3.42
CA THR A 53 4.56 -7.01 3.62
C THR A 53 3.41 -7.76 4.30
N PRO A 54 3.06 -8.98 3.82
CA PRO A 54 2.08 -9.84 4.49
C PRO A 54 2.53 -10.30 5.89
N GLU A 55 3.84 -10.31 6.15
CA GLU A 55 4.46 -10.78 7.39
C GLU A 55 4.56 -9.71 8.49
N SER A 56 4.03 -8.50 8.28
CA SER A 56 3.90 -7.51 9.37
C SER A 56 2.71 -7.87 10.28
N THR A 57 2.81 -9.01 10.94
CA THR A 57 1.91 -9.48 11.98
C THR A 57 2.01 -8.56 13.20
N GLY A 58 1.24 -7.48 13.16
CA GLY A 58 0.83 -6.75 14.36
C GLY A 58 1.79 -5.68 14.85
N ALA A 59 1.77 -4.52 14.21
CA ALA A 59 1.88 -3.21 14.89
C ALA A 59 1.82 -2.06 13.88
N ASP A 60 2.30 -2.29 12.66
CA ASP A 60 2.67 -1.17 11.79
C ASP A 60 2.36 -1.38 10.30
N ASP A 61 1.22 -2.02 10.09
CA ASP A 61 0.66 -2.35 8.79
C ASP A 61 -0.02 -1.13 8.14
N TRP A 62 -0.24 -1.19 6.84
CA TRP A 62 -0.87 -0.11 6.07
C TRP A 62 -2.39 -0.25 6.06
N GLU A 63 -3.07 0.85 6.31
CA GLU A 63 -4.52 0.97 6.24
C GLU A 63 -4.90 1.74 4.99
N PHE A 64 -5.86 1.20 4.24
CA PHE A 64 -6.53 1.94 3.17
C PHE A 64 -7.43 3.02 3.78
N VAL A 65 -7.32 4.24 3.25
CA VAL A 65 -8.10 5.41 3.66
C VAL A 65 -9.11 5.80 2.58
N HIS A 66 -8.66 5.95 1.33
CA HIS A 66 -9.47 6.35 0.18
C HIS A 66 -8.92 5.79 -1.13
#